data_AF-A0A7W1BX02-F1
#
_entry.id   AF-A0A7W1BX02-F1
#
_cell.length_a   1.000
_cell.length_b   1.000
_cell.length_c   1.000
_cell.angle_alpha   90.00
_cell.angle_beta   90.00
_cell.angle_gamma   90.00
#
_symmetry.space_group_name_H-M   'P 1'
#
loop_
_entity.id
_entity.type
_entity.pdbx_description
1 polymer ?
#
loop_
_entity_poly.entity_id
_entity_poly.type
_entity_poly.pdbx_seq_one_letter_code
_entity_poly.pdbx_strand_id
1 'polypeptide(L)'
;MSDPQIELNILAIFSHPDDAELSVAGTLLKVKSLGYRTGVADMTRGEMGTRGTPELRAMEALEAARVMNLDVRINLEHPDGHVWPNEESRKAVVRIIRSYRPRVLMTTHWDDPHPDHANTCRIVREAARLATMARYDAETGQQPAKMPALMHSIYSRLVIPSFIVDVSDFVEEKMRAIKAHASQFY
;
A
#
# COMPACT_ATOMS: atom_id res chain seq x y z
N MET A 1 -3.01 17.94 20.49
CA MET A 1 -2.00 18.51 19.59
C MET A 1 -1.93 17.56 18.41
N SER A 2 -2.50 17.94 17.27
CA SER A 2 -2.44 17.12 16.05
C SER A 2 -0.98 17.01 15.64
N ASP A 3 -0.45 15.78 15.63
CA ASP A 3 0.87 15.46 15.08
C ASP A 3 1.03 16.18 13.72
N PRO A 4 2.13 16.89 13.44
CA PRO A 4 2.34 17.50 12.13
C PRO A 4 2.10 16.46 11.04
N GLN A 5 1.04 16.68 10.27
CA GLN A 5 0.56 15.75 9.26
C GLN A 5 1.68 15.44 8.27
N ILE A 6 2.28 14.24 8.37
CA ILE A 6 3.37 13.82 7.51
C ILE A 6 2.83 13.67 6.09
N GLU A 7 3.18 14.59 5.19
CA GLU A 7 2.93 14.39 3.76
C GLU A 7 3.90 13.35 3.19
N LEU A 8 3.37 12.40 2.43
CA LEU A 8 4.13 11.36 1.74
C LEU A 8 4.35 11.73 0.27
N ASN A 9 5.50 11.35 -0.28
CA ASN A 9 5.69 11.41 -1.74
C ASN A 9 5.01 10.22 -2.40
N ILE A 10 5.16 9.02 -1.81
CA ILE A 10 4.59 7.78 -2.30
C ILE A 10 3.88 7.05 -1.17
N LEU A 11 2.64 6.60 -1.43
CA LEU A 11 1.91 5.68 -0.56
C LEU A 11 1.55 4.43 -1.37
N ALA A 12 2.09 3.28 -0.96
CA ALA A 12 1.75 1.98 -1.51
C ALA A 12 0.55 1.41 -0.74
N ILE A 13 -0.53 1.04 -1.43
CA ILE A 13 -1.74 0.46 -0.84
C ILE A 13 -1.97 -0.92 -1.45
N PHE A 14 -1.86 -1.95 -0.61
CA PHE A 14 -1.92 -3.35 -1.00
C PHE A 14 -2.85 -4.15 -0.11
N SER A 15 -3.23 -5.36 -0.52
CA SER A 15 -4.24 -6.14 0.18
C SER A 15 -3.71 -6.67 1.50
N HIS A 16 -2.54 -7.31 1.47
CA HIS A 16 -2.00 -8.05 2.60
C HIS A 16 -0.61 -7.56 3.01
N PRO A 17 -0.20 -7.76 4.28
CA PRO A 17 1.16 -7.46 4.71
C PRO A 17 2.16 -8.45 4.10
N ASP A 18 2.86 -8.03 3.04
CA ASP A 18 3.95 -8.69 2.28
C ASP A 18 3.88 -8.31 0.78
N ASP A 19 2.68 -8.01 0.30
CA ASP A 19 2.40 -7.62 -1.09
C ASP A 19 3.25 -6.46 -1.57
N ALA A 20 3.39 -5.42 -0.75
CA ALA A 20 4.18 -4.24 -1.07
C ALA A 20 5.67 -4.59 -1.20
N GLU A 21 6.16 -5.49 -0.36
CA GLU A 21 7.54 -5.99 -0.35
C GLU A 21 7.84 -6.81 -1.60
N LEU A 22 6.95 -7.74 -1.94
CA LEU A 22 7.06 -8.56 -3.13
C LEU A 22 7.01 -7.70 -4.40
N SER A 23 6.08 -6.75 -4.44
CA SER A 23 5.74 -5.97 -5.63
C SER A 23 6.66 -4.77 -5.86
N VAL A 24 6.86 -3.94 -4.84
CA VAL A 24 7.38 -2.57 -5.02
C VAL A 24 8.47 -2.15 -4.01
N ALA A 25 8.93 -3.02 -3.11
CA ALA A 25 9.94 -2.62 -2.12
C ALA A 25 11.20 -2.02 -2.73
N GLY A 26 11.73 -2.60 -3.83
CA GLY A 26 12.92 -2.04 -4.49
C GLY A 26 12.70 -0.59 -4.97
N THR A 27 11.51 -0.28 -5.48
CA THR A 27 11.15 1.07 -5.90
C THR A 27 11.01 2.00 -4.69
N LEU A 28 10.37 1.55 -3.61
CA LEU A 28 10.22 2.31 -2.37
C LEU A 28 11.58 2.61 -1.71
N LEU A 29 12.46 1.61 -1.62
CA LEU A 29 13.84 1.76 -1.16
C LEU A 29 14.62 2.76 -2.01
N LYS A 30 14.50 2.65 -3.34
CA LYS A 30 15.14 3.59 -4.27
C LYS A 30 14.68 5.02 -4.04
N VAL A 31 13.37 5.27 -3.99
CA VAL A 31 12.90 6.65 -3.78
C VAL A 31 13.21 7.16 -2.37
N LYS A 32 13.24 6.28 -1.36
CA LYS A 32 13.67 6.62 -0.01
C LYS A 32 15.13 7.06 0.01
N SER A 33 16.00 6.39 -0.73
CA SER A 33 17.42 6.78 -0.87
C SER A 33 17.61 8.17 -1.49
N LEU A 34 16.63 8.63 -2.27
CA LEU A 34 16.60 9.97 -2.87
C LEU A 34 16.02 11.04 -1.93
N GLY A 35 15.71 10.68 -0.68
CA GLY A 35 15.17 11.60 0.34
C GLY A 35 13.65 11.80 0.28
N TYR A 36 12.92 10.99 -0.50
CA TYR A 36 11.46 11.05 -0.55
C TYR A 36 10.82 10.29 0.61
N ARG A 37 9.67 10.77 1.06
CA ARG A 37 8.88 10.10 2.09
C ARG A 37 8.00 9.02 1.49
N THR A 38 8.02 7.84 2.09
CA THR A 38 7.35 6.64 1.61
C THR A 38 6.54 6.00 2.72
N GLY A 39 5.33 5.53 2.39
CA GLY A 39 4.54 4.71 3.30
C GLY A 39 3.88 3.53 2.62
N VAL A 40 3.43 2.59 3.44
CA VAL A 40 2.63 1.42 3.06
C VAL A 40 1.33 1.40 3.85
N ALA A 41 0.24 1.07 3.19
CA ALA A 41 -1.04 0.76 3.81
C ALA A 41 -1.49 -0.64 3.36
N ASP A 42 -1.69 -1.52 4.33
CA ASP A 42 -2.24 -2.85 4.09
C ASP A 42 -3.77 -2.78 4.31
N MET A 43 -4.58 -3.30 3.39
CA MET A 43 -6.05 -3.29 3.53
C MET A 43 -6.49 -4.19 4.68
N THR A 44 -5.85 -5.35 4.83
CA THR A 44 -6.20 -6.39 5.81
C THR A 44 -4.99 -6.74 6.67
N ARG A 45 -5.21 -7.51 7.75
CA ARG A 45 -4.10 -8.05 8.57
C ARG A 45 -3.55 -9.36 8.01
N GLY A 46 -4.14 -9.87 6.93
CA GLY A 46 -3.73 -11.13 6.33
C GLY A 46 -4.05 -12.35 7.20
N GLU A 47 -5.10 -12.27 8.03
CA GLU A 47 -5.46 -13.29 9.01
C GLU A 47 -5.97 -14.62 8.42
N MET A 48 -6.32 -14.67 7.13
CA MET A 48 -6.68 -15.92 6.45
C MET A 48 -5.47 -16.66 5.85
N GLY A 49 -4.26 -16.09 6.00
CA GLY A 49 -3.02 -16.77 5.65
C GLY A 49 -2.89 -18.13 6.34
N THR A 50 -2.42 -19.14 5.61
CA THR A 50 -2.29 -20.52 6.14
C THR A 50 -1.28 -20.63 7.29
N ARG A 51 -0.31 -19.70 7.34
CA ARG A 51 0.77 -19.68 8.33
C ARG A 51 0.80 -18.34 9.05
N GLY A 52 1.30 -18.37 10.28
CA GLY A 52 1.38 -17.21 11.16
C GLY A 52 0.05 -16.83 11.80
N THR A 53 0.11 -15.99 12.85
CA THR A 53 -1.07 -15.35 13.44
C THR A 53 -1.12 -13.88 13.00
N PRO A 54 -2.26 -13.19 13.11
CA PRO A 54 -2.36 -11.77 12.77
C PRO A 54 -1.34 -10.90 13.53
N GLU A 55 -1.07 -11.23 14.79
CA GLU A 55 -0.09 -10.52 15.62
C GLU A 55 1.34 -10.75 15.12
N LEU A 56 1.67 -11.99 14.74
CA LEU A 56 2.97 -12.31 14.15
C LEU A 56 3.14 -11.57 12.82
N ARG A 57 2.14 -11.62 11.93
CA ARG A 57 2.17 -10.91 10.65
C ARG A 57 2.34 -9.40 10.84
N ALA A 58 1.70 -8.81 11.86
CA ALA A 58 1.89 -7.39 12.18
C ALA A 58 3.33 -7.08 12.61
N MET A 59 3.95 -7.94 13.43
CA MET A 59 5.37 -7.79 13.80
C MET A 59 6.31 -7.91 12.59
N GLU A 60 6.06 -8.88 11.72
CA GLU A 60 6.83 -9.09 10.48
C GLU A 60 6.70 -7.89 9.53
N ALA A 61 5.50 -7.35 9.37
CA ALA A 61 5.23 -6.14 8.60
C ALA A 61 5.94 -4.90 9.14
N LEU A 62 6.06 -4.76 10.47
CA LEU A 62 6.83 -3.69 11.11
C LEU A 62 8.33 -3.85 10.90
N GLU A 63 8.86 -5.08 10.96
CA GLU A 63 10.27 -5.34 10.66
C GLU A 63 10.58 -5.05 9.18
N ALA A 64 9.70 -5.47 8.26
CA ALA A 64 9.83 -5.12 6.85
C ALA A 64 9.82 -3.60 6.62
N ALA A 65 8.94 -2.88 7.32
CA ALA A 65 8.89 -1.42 7.28
C ALA A 65 10.21 -0.77 7.76
N ARG A 66 10.81 -1.35 8.82
CA ARG A 66 12.12 -0.92 9.33
C ARG A 66 13.22 -1.17 8.31
N VAL A 67 13.26 -2.34 7.69
CA VAL A 67 14.23 -2.67 6.62
C VAL A 67 14.11 -1.71 5.44
N MET A 68 12.88 -1.35 5.08
CA MET A 68 12.58 -0.42 3.99
C MET A 68 12.73 1.06 4.34
N ASN A 69 12.99 1.38 5.62
CA ASN A 69 13.02 2.74 6.15
C ASN A 69 11.73 3.55 5.82
N LEU A 70 10.57 2.90 5.91
CA LEU A 70 9.29 3.58 5.68
C LEU A 70 9.04 4.67 6.73
N ASP A 71 8.43 5.77 6.31
CA ASP A 71 8.00 6.83 7.22
C ASP A 71 6.69 6.46 7.92
N VAL A 72 5.86 5.66 7.26
CA VAL A 72 4.54 5.25 7.74
C VAL A 72 4.26 3.82 7.29
N ARG A 73 3.78 2.98 8.20
CA ARG A 73 3.04 1.77 7.86
C ARG A 73 1.74 1.73 8.65
N ILE A 74 0.63 1.50 7.95
CA ILE A 74 -0.71 1.46 8.54
C ILE A 74 -1.47 0.22 8.04
N ASN A 75 -2.43 -0.23 8.83
CA ASN A 75 -3.33 -1.30 8.47
C ASN A 75 -4.78 -0.76 8.55
N LEU A 76 -5.61 -1.05 7.55
CA LEU A 76 -7.02 -0.63 7.52
C LEU A 76 -7.96 -1.64 8.14
N GLU A 77 -7.45 -2.79 8.58
CA GLU A 77 -8.16 -3.85 9.31
C GLU A 77 -9.45 -4.34 8.62
N HIS A 78 -9.49 -4.28 7.29
CA HIS A 78 -10.56 -4.94 6.56
C HIS A 78 -10.42 -6.46 6.72
N PRO A 79 -11.54 -7.20 6.71
CA PRO A 79 -11.45 -8.65 6.86
C PRO A 79 -10.78 -9.26 5.63
N ASP A 80 -9.79 -10.10 5.86
CA ASP A 80 -9.05 -10.83 4.83
C ASP A 80 -9.99 -11.75 4.03
N GLY A 81 -9.76 -11.88 2.72
CA GLY A 81 -10.67 -12.54 1.77
C GLY A 81 -11.98 -11.80 1.48
N HIS A 82 -12.20 -10.64 2.11
CA HIS A 82 -13.44 -9.87 2.05
C HIS A 82 -13.18 -8.38 1.76
N VAL A 83 -12.14 -8.07 0.99
CA VAL A 83 -11.88 -6.69 0.54
C VAL A 83 -12.89 -6.34 -0.55
N TRP A 84 -14.02 -5.73 -0.18
CA TRP A 84 -15.10 -5.41 -1.12
C TRP A 84 -15.06 -3.96 -1.61
N PRO A 85 -15.34 -3.70 -2.90
CA PRO A 85 -15.43 -2.34 -3.44
C PRO A 85 -16.75 -1.67 -3.02
N ASN A 86 -16.89 -1.39 -1.73
CA ASN A 86 -18.05 -0.79 -1.08
C ASN A 86 -17.74 0.61 -0.53
N GLU A 87 -18.75 1.28 0.02
CA GLU A 87 -18.60 2.65 0.55
C GLU A 87 -17.64 2.73 1.72
N GLU A 88 -17.66 1.74 2.62
CA GLU A 88 -16.77 1.67 3.78
C GLU A 88 -15.30 1.63 3.36
N SER A 89 -14.95 0.73 2.46
CA SER A 89 -13.57 0.57 1.98
C SER A 89 -13.09 1.80 1.22
N ARG A 90 -13.96 2.41 0.40
CA ARG A 90 -13.62 3.67 -0.29
C ARG A 90 -13.41 4.82 0.67
N LYS A 91 -14.25 4.97 1.69
CA LYS A 91 -14.08 6.00 2.73
C LYS A 91 -12.78 5.79 3.51
N ALA A 92 -12.46 4.56 3.91
CA ALA A 92 -11.21 4.25 4.58
C ALA A 92 -9.99 4.69 3.75
N VAL A 93 -9.96 4.34 2.46
CA VAL A 93 -8.87 4.72 1.57
C VAL A 93 -8.85 6.23 1.27
N VAL A 94 -10.01 6.87 1.10
CA VAL A 94 -10.09 8.34 0.94
C VAL A 94 -9.50 9.05 2.14
N ARG A 95 -9.82 8.59 3.35
CA ARG A 95 -9.33 9.20 4.60
C ARG A 95 -7.82 9.15 4.68
N ILE A 96 -7.19 8.02 4.36
CA ILE A 96 -5.73 7.93 4.37
C ILE A 96 -5.09 8.76 3.26
N ILE A 97 -5.69 8.84 2.06
CA ILE A 97 -5.19 9.69 0.98
C ILE A 97 -5.25 11.18 1.41
N ARG A 98 -6.33 11.60 2.07
CA ARG A 98 -6.44 12.97 2.58
C ARG A 98 -5.51 13.25 3.76
N SER A 99 -5.26 12.25 4.61
CA SER A 99 -4.31 12.34 5.72
C SER A 99 -2.85 12.44 5.25
N TYR A 100 -2.41 11.62 4.31
CA TYR A 100 -1.00 11.58 3.91
C TYR A 100 -0.68 12.36 2.62
N ARG A 101 -1.72 12.81 1.90
CA ARG A 101 -1.63 13.63 0.67
C ARG A 101 -0.58 13.14 -0.33
N PRO A 102 -0.52 11.82 -0.65
CA PRO A 102 0.52 11.27 -1.49
C PRO A 102 0.51 11.86 -2.90
N ARG A 103 1.69 12.04 -3.51
CA ARG A 103 1.80 12.45 -4.92
C ARG A 103 1.62 11.28 -5.88
N VAL A 104 2.06 10.10 -5.45
CA VAL A 104 1.93 8.84 -6.18
C VAL A 104 1.32 7.79 -5.27
N LEU A 105 0.32 7.07 -5.79
CA LEU A 105 -0.18 5.84 -5.20
C LEU A 105 0.35 4.65 -5.99
N MET A 106 0.82 3.64 -5.27
CA MET A 106 1.15 2.33 -5.84
C MET A 106 0.13 1.31 -5.35
N THR A 107 -0.37 0.46 -6.23
CA THR A 107 -1.27 -0.64 -5.87
C THR A 107 -1.14 -1.77 -6.87
N THR A 108 -1.84 -2.87 -6.68
CA THR A 108 -1.86 -4.01 -7.61
C THR A 108 -2.45 -3.61 -8.98
N HIS A 109 -2.12 -4.37 -10.01
CA HIS A 109 -2.81 -4.32 -11.29
C HIS A 109 -4.16 -5.06 -11.19
N TRP A 110 -5.15 -4.65 -12.00
CA TRP A 110 -6.50 -5.25 -11.96
C TRP A 110 -6.58 -6.67 -12.51
N ASP A 111 -5.62 -7.05 -13.35
CA ASP A 111 -5.42 -8.42 -13.86
C ASP A 111 -4.53 -9.22 -12.90
N ASP A 112 -5.04 -9.45 -11.70
CA ASP A 112 -4.42 -10.25 -10.65
C ASP A 112 -5.36 -11.41 -10.28
N PRO A 113 -4.87 -12.66 -10.16
CA PRO A 113 -5.72 -13.80 -9.85
C PRO A 113 -6.30 -13.77 -8.44
N HIS A 114 -5.72 -13.01 -7.50
CA HIS A 114 -6.25 -12.90 -6.15
C HIS A 114 -7.41 -11.88 -6.11
N PRO A 115 -8.62 -12.26 -5.65
CA PRO A 115 -9.78 -11.37 -5.67
C PRO A 115 -9.57 -10.10 -4.84
N ASP A 116 -8.95 -10.19 -3.66
CA ASP A 116 -8.63 -9.01 -2.85
C ASP A 116 -7.69 -8.04 -3.58
N HIS A 117 -6.74 -8.52 -4.38
CA HIS A 117 -5.84 -7.65 -5.13
C HIS A 117 -6.61 -6.86 -6.18
N ALA A 118 -7.45 -7.54 -6.97
CA ALA A 118 -8.28 -6.89 -7.99
C ALA A 118 -9.24 -5.86 -7.36
N ASN A 119 -9.86 -6.20 -6.22
CA ASN A 119 -10.73 -5.30 -5.49
C ASN A 119 -9.96 -4.12 -4.87
N THR A 120 -8.78 -4.35 -4.31
CA THR A 120 -7.91 -3.30 -3.75
C THR A 120 -7.53 -2.29 -4.83
N CYS A 121 -7.09 -2.77 -6.00
CA CYS A 121 -6.84 -1.90 -7.16
C CYS A 121 -8.06 -1.03 -7.50
N ARG A 122 -9.27 -1.63 -7.55
CA ARG A 122 -10.50 -0.89 -7.82
C ARG A 122 -10.79 0.16 -6.74
N ILE A 123 -10.71 -0.21 -5.46
CA ILE A 123 -10.96 0.69 -4.32
C ILE A 123 -9.98 1.86 -4.36
N VAL A 124 -8.68 1.61 -4.53
CA VAL A 124 -7.63 2.63 -4.57
C VAL A 124 -7.87 3.61 -5.71
N ARG A 125 -8.22 3.12 -6.91
CA ARG A 125 -8.54 3.96 -8.07
C ARG A 125 -9.76 4.85 -7.84
N GLU A 126 -10.84 4.27 -7.32
CA GLU A 126 -12.06 5.03 -7.00
C GLU A 126 -11.79 6.06 -5.90
N ALA A 127 -11.10 5.66 -4.83
CA ALA A 127 -10.74 6.51 -3.70
C ALA A 127 -9.80 7.65 -4.10
N ALA A 128 -8.84 7.43 -5.00
CA ALA A 128 -7.97 8.50 -5.53
C ALA A 128 -8.78 9.64 -6.15
N ARG A 129 -9.83 9.30 -6.93
CA ARG A 129 -10.73 10.31 -7.50
C ARG A 129 -11.60 10.96 -6.43
N LEU A 130 -12.21 10.17 -5.56
CA LEU A 130 -13.13 10.64 -4.51
C LEU A 130 -12.43 11.53 -3.47
N ALA A 131 -11.15 11.28 -3.18
CA ALA A 131 -10.35 12.07 -2.25
C ALA A 131 -10.20 13.54 -2.69
N THR A 132 -10.33 13.82 -3.99
CA THR A 132 -10.32 15.20 -4.55
C THR A 132 -11.65 15.94 -4.39
N MET A 133 -12.73 15.24 -4.04
CA MET A 133 -14.08 15.80 -4.00
C MET A 133 -14.45 16.28 -2.59
N ALA A 134 -14.46 17.59 -2.36
CA ALA A 134 -14.69 18.17 -1.03
C ALA A 134 -15.99 17.74 -0.32
N ARG A 135 -17.03 17.33 -1.07
CA ARG A 135 -18.31 16.87 -0.50
C ARG A 135 -18.35 15.39 -0.16
N TYR A 136 -17.41 14.59 -0.64
CA TYR A 136 -17.35 13.17 -0.30
C TYR A 136 -16.74 13.00 1.09
N ASP A 137 -17.44 12.27 1.97
CA ASP A 137 -17.01 12.03 3.36
C ASP A 137 -16.71 13.33 4.14
N ALA A 138 -17.53 14.36 3.90
CA ALA A 138 -17.34 15.72 4.41
C ALA A 138 -17.51 15.83 5.94
N GLU A 139 -18.24 14.90 6.55
CA GLU A 139 -18.44 14.79 7.99
C GLU A 139 -17.12 14.65 8.78
N THR A 140 -16.05 14.19 8.13
CA THR A 140 -14.71 14.07 8.73
C THR A 140 -13.97 15.40 8.86
N GLY A 141 -14.41 16.45 8.16
CA GLY A 141 -13.72 17.74 8.10
C GLY A 141 -12.38 17.73 7.35
N GLN A 142 -11.96 16.60 6.76
CA GLN A 142 -10.71 16.50 6.02
C GLN A 142 -10.76 17.29 4.71
N GLN A 143 -9.72 18.07 4.46
CA GLN A 143 -9.58 18.81 3.20
C GLN A 143 -9.34 17.85 2.03
N PRO A 144 -9.88 18.15 0.83
CA PRO A 144 -9.62 17.33 -0.35
C PRO A 144 -8.12 17.27 -0.69
N ALA A 145 -7.69 16.12 -1.20
CA ALA A 145 -6.34 15.91 -1.70
C ALA A 145 -6.21 16.34 -3.16
N LYS A 146 -4.98 16.58 -3.63
CA LYS A 146 -4.70 16.64 -5.08
C LYS A 146 -4.80 15.24 -5.67
N MET A 147 -5.17 15.13 -6.94
CA MET A 147 -5.21 13.83 -7.63
C MET A 147 -3.79 13.24 -7.68
N PRO A 148 -3.54 12.07 -7.07
CA PRO A 148 -2.24 11.41 -7.18
C PRO A 148 -2.08 10.74 -8.55
N ALA A 149 -0.84 10.58 -9.00
CA ALA A 149 -0.55 9.62 -10.06
C ALA A 149 -0.77 8.19 -9.53
N LEU A 150 -1.27 7.30 -10.39
CA LEU A 150 -1.50 5.89 -10.07
C LEU A 150 -0.46 5.03 -10.78
N MET A 151 0.21 4.18 -10.01
CA MET A 151 1.13 3.15 -10.51
C MET A 151 0.61 1.78 -10.10
N HIS A 152 0.58 0.86 -11.06
CA HIS A 152 0.14 -0.51 -10.84
C HIS A 152 1.35 -1.45 -10.87
N SER A 153 1.55 -2.24 -9.81
CA SER A 153 2.49 -3.35 -9.84
C SER A 153 1.88 -4.52 -10.62
N ILE A 154 2.72 -5.23 -11.36
CA ILE A 154 2.28 -6.30 -12.25
C ILE A 154 2.78 -7.62 -11.69
N TYR A 155 1.85 -8.54 -11.40
CA TYR A 155 2.13 -9.95 -11.13
C TYR A 155 2.04 -10.81 -12.40
N SER A 156 1.08 -10.52 -13.27
CA SER A 156 0.83 -11.29 -14.51
C SER A 156 1.94 -11.08 -15.54
N ARG A 157 2.52 -12.18 -16.04
CA ARG A 157 3.52 -12.14 -17.14
C ARG A 157 2.91 -11.78 -18.50
N LEU A 158 1.59 -11.73 -18.59
CA LEU A 158 0.87 -11.41 -19.83
C LEU A 158 0.70 -9.89 -20.01
N VAL A 159 0.89 -9.11 -18.95
CA VAL A 159 0.78 -7.65 -18.99
C VAL A 159 2.12 -7.04 -19.36
N ILE A 160 2.13 -6.23 -20.42
CA ILE A 160 3.31 -5.48 -20.85
C ILE A 160 3.42 -4.22 -19.96
N PRO A 161 4.54 -4.02 -19.23
CA PRO A 161 4.70 -2.86 -18.38
C PRO A 161 4.84 -1.58 -19.21
N SER A 162 4.15 -0.51 -18.80
CA SER A 162 4.28 0.82 -19.42
C SER A 162 5.65 1.45 -19.15
N PHE A 163 6.31 1.08 -18.05
CA PHE A 163 7.68 1.46 -17.69
C PHE A 163 8.25 0.47 -16.68
N ILE A 164 9.58 0.50 -16.50
CA ILE A 164 10.29 -0.30 -15.51
C ILE A 164 11.11 0.65 -14.64
N VAL A 165 11.16 0.37 -13.34
CA VAL A 165 12.08 1.03 -12.42
C VAL A 165 13.24 0.09 -12.16
N ASP A 166 14.45 0.50 -12.52
CA ASP A 166 15.67 -0.23 -12.16
C ASP A 166 15.90 -0.12 -10.65
N VAL A 167 15.95 -1.27 -9.99
CA VAL A 167 16.14 -1.43 -8.54
C VAL A 167 17.34 -2.33 -8.23
N SER A 168 18.26 -2.49 -9.18
CA SER A 168 19.42 -3.40 -9.06
C SER A 168 20.22 -3.15 -7.78
N ASP A 169 20.45 -1.88 -7.42
CA ASP A 169 21.18 -1.46 -6.22
C ASP A 169 20.43 -1.73 -4.90
N PHE A 170 19.16 -2.15 -4.95
CA PHE A 170 18.28 -2.35 -3.79
C PHE A 170 17.74 -3.78 -3.70
N VAL A 171 18.26 -4.70 -4.51
CA VAL A 171 17.78 -6.09 -4.54
C VAL A 171 18.01 -6.78 -3.20
N GLU A 172 19.17 -6.56 -2.56
CA GLU A 172 19.48 -7.20 -1.28
C GLU A 172 18.53 -6.72 -0.17
N GLU A 173 18.33 -5.41 -0.04
CA GLU A 173 17.38 -4.79 0.88
C GLU A 173 15.95 -5.26 0.62
N LYS A 174 15.53 -5.32 -0.65
CA LYS A 174 14.22 -5.87 -1.04
C LYS A 174 14.07 -7.30 -0.54
N MET A 175 15.08 -8.15 -0.75
CA MET A 175 15.05 -9.53 -0.29
C MET A 175 15.07 -9.64 1.24
N ARG A 176 15.74 -8.72 1.97
CA ARG A 176 15.67 -8.64 3.43
C ARG A 176 14.26 -8.28 3.91
N ALA A 177 13.58 -7.35 3.24
CA ALA A 177 12.20 -6.98 3.57
C ALA A 177 11.22 -8.13 3.34
N ILE A 178 11.36 -8.87 2.23
CA ILE A 178 10.56 -10.08 1.97
C ILE A 178 10.82 -11.15 3.03
N LYS A 179 12.09 -11.35 3.41
CA LYS A 179 12.48 -12.33 4.45
C LYS A 179 11.99 -11.98 5.85
N ALA A 180 11.59 -10.73 6.10
CA ALA A 180 10.98 -10.36 7.38
C ALA A 180 9.64 -11.08 7.61
N HIS A 181 8.93 -11.43 6.53
CA HIS A 181 7.72 -12.27 6.55
C HIS A 181 8.07 -13.75 6.63
N ALA A 182 8.84 -14.12 7.65
CA ALA A 182 9.38 -15.45 7.83
C ALA A 182 8.28 -16.52 7.86
N SER A 183 7.16 -16.24 8.52
CA SER A 183 6.01 -17.14 8.61
C SER A 183 5.40 -17.49 7.25
N GLN A 184 5.52 -16.62 6.25
CA GLN A 184 4.92 -16.80 4.92
C GLN A 184 5.85 -17.54 3.95
N PHE A 185 7.15 -17.27 3.99
CA PHE A 185 8.10 -17.72 2.96
C PHE A 185 9.16 -18.71 3.43
N TYR A 186 9.29 -18.95 4.74
CA TYR A 186 10.31 -19.81 5.34
C TYR A 186 9.72 -20.74 6.41
#